data_AF-W1XTS8-F1
#
_entry.id   AF-W1XTS8-F1
#
_cell.length_a   1.000
_cell.length_b   1.000
_cell.length_c   1.000
_cell.angle_alpha   90.00
_cell.angle_beta   90.00
_cell.angle_gamma   90.00
#
_symmetry.space_group_name_H-M   'P 1'
#
loop_
_entity.id
_entity.type
_entity.pdbx_description
1 polymer ?
#
loop_
_entity_poly.entity_id
_entity_poly.type
_entity_poly.pdbx_seq_one_letter_code
_entity_poly.pdbx_strand_id
1 'polypeptide(L)'
;QPATWEDAKKDIQNFIRRLKRRYKKLDKELKYIYIAEGRTRIHFHMIINNAELYSDEINELWPHGMHKLMLYQGRAEDAVRLASYFVVKLLS
;
A
#
# COMPACT_ATOMS: atom_id res chain seq x y z
N GLN A 1 -13.83 -8.87 -0.04
CA GLN A 1 -13.71 -7.40 0.20
C GLN A 1 -14.34 -7.11 1.55
N PRO A 2 -13.87 -6.10 2.29
CA PRO A 2 -14.48 -5.74 3.57
C PRO A 2 -15.94 -5.31 3.38
N ALA A 3 -16.81 -5.70 4.32
CA ALA A 3 -18.24 -5.38 4.27
C ALA A 3 -18.52 -3.91 4.63
N THR A 4 -17.61 -3.29 5.37
CA THR A 4 -17.72 -1.90 5.84
C THR A 4 -16.39 -1.15 5.74
N TRP A 5 -16.47 0.19 5.83
CA TRP A 5 -15.29 1.05 5.94
C TRP A 5 -14.45 0.78 7.20
N GLU A 6 -15.10 0.41 8.31
CA GLU A 6 -14.40 0.06 9.55
C GLU A 6 -13.58 -1.22 9.39
N ASP A 7 -14.13 -2.22 8.71
CA ASP A 7 -13.40 -3.46 8.42
C ASP A 7 -12.22 -3.19 7.50
N ALA A 8 -12.41 -2.36 6.47
CA ALA A 8 -11.32 -1.95 5.59
C ALA A 8 -10.20 -1.23 6.37
N LYS A 9 -10.57 -0.36 7.33
CA LYS A 9 -9.62 0.33 8.22
C LYS A 9 -8.86 -0.66 9.10
N LYS A 10 -9.54 -1.69 9.64
CA LYS A 10 -8.88 -2.76 10.41
C LYS A 10 -7.92 -3.56 9.54
N ASP A 11 -8.30 -3.88 8.30
CA ASP A 11 -7.47 -4.64 7.37
C ASP A 11 -6.16 -3.89 7.04
N ILE A 12 -6.24 -2.61 6.67
CA ILE A 12 -5.03 -1.81 6.36
C ILE A 12 -4.14 -1.62 7.60
N GLN A 13 -4.72 -1.45 8.79
CA GLN A 13 -3.96 -1.38 10.04
C GLN A 13 -3.23 -2.69 10.36
N ASN A 14 -3.90 -3.83 10.15
CA ASN A 14 -3.30 -5.14 10.32
C ASN A 14 -2.18 -5.38 9.31
N PHE A 15 -2.35 -4.93 8.08
CA PHE A 15 -1.31 -5.01 7.06
C PHE A 15 -0.08 -4.19 7.41
N ILE A 16 -0.26 -2.91 7.79
CA ILE A 16 0.85 -2.06 8.24
C ILE A 16 1.56 -2.69 9.44
N ARG A 17 0.83 -3.28 10.39
CA ARG A 17 1.42 -3.97 11.55
C ARG A 17 2.25 -5.18 11.12
N ARG A 18 1.79 -5.96 10.15
CA ARG A 18 2.53 -7.10 9.59
C ARG A 18 3.79 -6.64 8.84
N LEU A 19 3.69 -5.57 8.04
CA LEU A 19 4.83 -4.94 7.38
C LEU A 19 5.87 -4.44 8.38
N LYS A 20 5.46 -3.69 9.42
CA LYS A 20 6.38 -3.22 10.48
C LYS A 20 7.16 -4.36 11.12
N ARG A 21 6.49 -5.49 11.40
CA ARG A 21 7.14 -6.69 11.94
C ARG A 21 8.15 -7.29 10.96
N ARG A 22 7.82 -7.34 9.67
CA ARG A 22 8.73 -7.84 8.61
C ARG A 22 9.95 -6.93 8.48
N TYR A 23 9.75 -5.62 8.38
CA TYR A 23 10.82 -4.62 8.32
C TYR A 23 11.76 -4.70 9.53
N LYS A 24 11.19 -4.82 10.74
CA LYS A 24 11.97 -5.01 11.97
C LYS A 24 12.85 -6.26 11.94
N LYS A 25 12.37 -7.38 11.37
CA LYS A 25 13.18 -8.60 11.22
C LYS A 25 14.34 -8.43 10.24
N LEU A 26 14.22 -7.48 9.31
CA LEU A 26 15.25 -7.13 8.33
C LEU A 26 16.17 -5.99 8.82
N ASP A 27 16.03 -5.55 10.07
CA ASP A 27 16.71 -4.38 10.63
C ASP A 27 16.51 -3.09 9.80
N LYS A 28 15.32 -2.96 9.18
CA LYS A 28 14.92 -1.80 8.38
C LYS A 28 13.75 -1.07 9.05
N GLU A 29 13.68 0.25 8.86
CA GLU A 29 12.52 1.05 9.26
C GLU A 29 11.49 1.11 8.12
N LEU A 30 10.21 0.88 8.44
CA LEU A 30 9.11 1.08 7.49
C LEU A 30 8.71 2.56 7.43
N LYS A 31 8.88 3.18 6.25
CA LYS A 31 8.34 4.49 5.88
C LYS A 31 7.22 4.26 4.87
N TYR A 32 6.06 4.83 5.13
CA TYR A 32 4.90 4.61 4.27
C TYR A 32 3.98 5.82 4.21
N ILE A 33 3.33 5.98 3.06
CA ILE A 33 2.20 6.88 2.84
C ILE A 33 1.12 6.05 2.18
N TYR A 34 -0.13 6.20 2.62
CA TYR A 34 -1.25 5.53 1.96
C TYR A 34 -2.49 6.42 1.93
N ILE A 35 -3.34 6.16 0.96
CA ILE A 35 -4.68 6.71 0.86
C ILE A 35 -5.69 5.56 0.73
N ALA A 36 -6.92 5.82 1.15
CA ALA A 36 -8.05 4.94 0.94
C ALA A 36 -9.15 5.68 0.17
N GLU A 37 -9.73 5.05 -0.83
CA GLU A 37 -10.76 5.63 -1.69
C GLU A 37 -11.82 4.60 -2.12
N GLY A 38 -12.99 5.08 -2.53
CA GLY A 38 -14.05 4.26 -3.13
C GLY A 38 -15.37 4.28 -2.34
N ARG A 39 -16.49 4.14 -3.05
CA ARG A 39 -17.84 4.17 -2.42
C ARG A 39 -18.39 2.77 -2.10
N THR A 40 -18.23 1.85 -3.05
CA THR A 40 -18.71 0.46 -2.94
C THR A 40 -17.56 -0.53 -2.80
N ARG A 41 -16.43 -0.26 -3.48
CA ARG A 41 -15.19 -1.02 -3.37
C ARG A 41 -14.10 -0.09 -2.86
N ILE A 42 -13.50 -0.45 -1.73
CA ILE A 42 -12.44 0.33 -1.11
C ILE A 42 -11.10 -0.08 -1.71
N HIS A 43 -10.36 0.90 -2.22
CA HIS A 43 -9.03 0.78 -2.78
C HIS A 43 -8.03 1.44 -1.83
N PHE A 44 -6.95 0.73 -1.54
CA PHE A 44 -5.80 1.28 -0.83
C PHE A 44 -4.65 1.48 -1.81
N HIS A 45 -4.18 2.72 -1.96
CA HIS A 45 -2.94 3.00 -2.65
C HIS A 45 -1.89 3.31 -1.59
N MET A 46 -0.77 2.59 -1.64
CA MET A 46 0.29 2.70 -0.64
C MET A 46 1.65 2.73 -1.31
N ILE A 47 2.50 3.61 -0.79
CA ILE A 47 3.92 3.65 -1.08
C ILE A 47 4.66 3.23 0.18
N ILE A 48 5.65 2.37 0.01
CA ILE A 48 6.59 1.98 1.07
C ILE A 48 8.01 2.09 0.55
N ASN A 49 8.97 2.42 1.43
CA ASN A 49 10.38 2.34 1.06
C ASN A 49 10.78 0.89 0.76
N ASN A 50 11.60 0.67 -0.26
CA ASN A 50 12.02 -0.68 -0.62
C ASN A 50 12.81 -1.35 0.53
N ALA A 51 12.42 -2.57 0.89
CA ALA A 51 13.15 -3.42 1.84
C ALA A 51 13.62 -4.73 1.20
N GLU A 52 13.62 -4.80 -0.14
CA GLU A 52 13.84 -6.03 -0.94
C GLU A 52 12.75 -7.08 -0.69
N LEU A 53 11.52 -6.60 -0.48
CA LEU A 53 10.34 -7.44 -0.41
C LEU A 53 9.77 -7.67 -1.81
N TYR A 54 9.58 -8.94 -2.16
CA TYR A 54 9.02 -9.35 -3.46
C TYR A 54 7.51 -9.62 -3.35
N SER A 55 6.84 -9.88 -4.49
CA SER A 55 5.37 -10.03 -4.54
C SER A 55 4.83 -11.06 -3.57
N ASP A 56 5.53 -12.19 -3.40
CA ASP A 56 5.05 -13.31 -2.60
C ASP A 56 5.03 -12.95 -1.12
N GLU A 57 6.05 -12.23 -0.65
CA GLU A 57 6.09 -11.73 0.72
C GLU A 57 4.98 -10.70 0.97
N ILE A 58 4.66 -9.84 0.00
CA ILE A 58 3.55 -8.89 0.13
C ILE A 58 2.20 -9.61 0.11
N ASN A 59 2.03 -10.64 -0.72
CA ASN A 59 0.85 -11.51 -0.77
C ASN A 59 0.59 -12.19 0.58
N GLU A 60 1.63 -12.72 1.24
CA GLU A 60 1.49 -13.30 2.58
C GLU A 60 0.97 -12.30 3.62
N LEU A 61 1.44 -11.06 3.53
CA LEU A 61 1.10 -10.01 4.50
C LEU A 61 -0.30 -9.44 4.22
N TRP A 62 -0.75 -9.45 2.96
CA TRP A 62 -2.05 -8.96 2.48
C TRP A 62 -2.92 -10.08 1.86
N PRO A 63 -3.73 -10.80 2.66
CA PRO A 63 -4.54 -11.91 2.16
C PRO A 63 -5.85 -11.45 1.48
N HIS A 64 -6.05 -10.16 1.24
CA HIS A 64 -7.35 -9.59 0.88
C HIS A 64 -7.43 -9.12 -0.57
N GLY A 65 -8.03 -9.93 -1.44
CA GLY A 65 -8.26 -9.54 -2.83
C GLY A 65 -6.97 -9.29 -3.62
N MET A 66 -7.11 -8.72 -4.81
CA MET A 66 -5.98 -8.47 -5.70
C MET A 66 -5.27 -7.17 -5.34
N HIS A 67 -3.95 -7.20 -5.33
CA HIS A 67 -3.11 -6.00 -5.29
C HIS A 67 -2.12 -6.01 -6.46
N LYS A 68 -1.67 -4.82 -6.85
CA LYS A 68 -0.64 -4.64 -7.88
C LYS A 68 0.59 -4.06 -7.21
N LEU A 69 1.65 -4.86 -7.12
CA LEU A 69 2.95 -4.39 -6.66
C LEU A 69 3.71 -3.78 -7.86
N MET A 70 4.25 -2.58 -7.68
CA MET A 70 5.10 -1.91 -8.65
C MET A 70 6.32 -1.35 -7.95
N LEU A 71 7.50 -1.61 -8.51
CA LEU A 71 8.76 -1.07 -8.01
C LEU A 71 9.02 0.30 -8.63
N TYR A 72 9.33 1.28 -7.80
CA TYR A 72 9.80 2.58 -8.25
C TYR A 72 11.26 2.45 -8.70
N GLN A 73 11.53 2.60 -10.00
CA GLN A 73 12.87 2.43 -10.58
C GLN A 73 13.61 3.76 -10.79
N GLY A 74 13.06 4.87 -10.28
CA GLY A 74 13.69 6.19 -10.39
C GLY A 74 13.38 6.93 -11.68
N ARG A 75 12.45 6.44 -12.52
CA ARG A 75 12.11 7.08 -13.78
C ARG A 75 11.04 8.15 -13.61
N ALA A 76 11.02 9.13 -14.53
CA ALA A 76 10.03 10.20 -14.53
C ALA A 76 8.59 9.64 -14.60
N GLU A 77 8.37 8.56 -15.36
CA GLU A 77 7.06 7.91 -15.46
C GLU A 77 6.63 7.27 -14.13
N ASP A 78 7.57 6.80 -13.33
CA ASP A 78 7.29 6.26 -12.00
C ASP A 78 6.80 7.37 -11.08
N ALA A 79 7.43 8.55 -11.12
CA ALA A 79 7.04 9.73 -10.35
C ALA A 79 5.69 10.29 -10.80
N VAL A 80 5.43 10.38 -12.10
CA VAL A 80 4.14 10.83 -12.66
C VAL A 80 3.02 9.89 -12.24
N ARG A 81 3.24 8.59 -12.30
CA ARG A 81 2.26 7.59 -11.87
C ARG A 81 2.04 7.64 -10.37
N LEU A 82 3.12 7.78 -9.59
CA LEU A 82 3.03 8.02 -8.15
C LEU A 82 2.11 9.20 -7.89
N ALA A 83 2.40 10.35 -8.49
CA ALA A 83 1.60 11.56 -8.37
C ALA A 83 0.15 11.35 -8.79
N SER A 84 -0.14 10.57 -9.84
CA SER A 84 -1.52 10.28 -10.28
C SER A 84 -2.40 9.65 -9.19
N TYR A 85 -1.82 8.87 -8.28
CA TYR A 85 -2.56 8.31 -7.14
C TYR A 85 -2.88 9.37 -6.06
N PHE A 86 -2.12 10.47 -5.96
CA PHE A 86 -2.31 11.51 -4.94
C PHE A 86 -2.93 12.81 -5.47
N VAL A 87 -2.81 13.09 -6.77
CA VAL A 87 -3.18 14.38 -7.40
C VAL A 87 -4.67 14.47 -7.75
N VAL A 88 -5.39 13.36 -7.94
CA VAL A 88 -6.84 13.38 -8.23
C VAL A 88 -7.65 14.12 -7.15
N LYS A 89 -7.07 14.39 -5.98
CA LYS A 89 -7.69 15.13 -4.87
C LYS A 89 -7.42 16.64 -4.77
N LEU A 90 -6.59 17.25 -5.62
CA LEU A 90 -6.35 18.70 -5.55
C LEU A 90 -7.31 19.54 -6.41
N LEU A 91 -8.12 18.92 -7.27
CA LEU A 91 -9.03 19.62 -8.19
C LEU A 91 -10.50 19.15 -8.12
N SER A 92 -10.91 18.53 -7.01
CA SER A 92 -12.30 18.14 -6.74
C SER A 92 -12.81 18.76 -5.45
#